data_AF-A0A1F3SCN2-F1
#
_entry.id   AF-A0A1F3SCN2-F1
#
_cell.length_a   1.000
_cell.length_b   1.000
_cell.length_c   1.000
_cell.angle_alpha   90.00
_cell.angle_beta   90.00
_cell.angle_gamma   90.00
#
_symmetry.space_group_name_H-M   'P 1'
#
loop_
_entity.id
_entity.type
_entity.pdbx_description
1 polymer ?
#
loop_
_entity_poly.entity_id
_entity_poly.type
_entity_poly.pdbx_seq_one_letter_code
_entity_poly.pdbx_strand_id
1 'polypeptide(L)'
;MGLEANVQISDITVASYTDSDRVRELLIYFWSEKNGEEFRALNAQAFRELFGFNRIKSTYFTINFSANGLELSGRGHGHGVGMCQTGARVMAAAGAKFTDILKRYYPHAELHQPAVIAFERKGTPSNP
;
A
#
# COMPACT_ATOMS: atom_id res chain seq x y z
N MET A 1 28.88 7.71 -28.97
CA MET A 1 29.42 7.18 -27.70
C MET A 1 29.46 8.34 -26.72
N GLY A 2 28.30 8.70 -26.15
CA GLY A 2 28.18 9.82 -25.22
C GLY A 2 28.18 9.26 -23.81
N LEU A 3 29.17 9.64 -23.00
CA LEU A 3 29.23 9.29 -21.58
C LEU A 3 27.94 9.79 -20.94
N GLU A 4 27.09 8.88 -20.46
CA GLU A 4 25.95 9.26 -19.63
C GLU A 4 26.51 10.01 -18.43
N ALA A 5 25.94 11.19 -18.13
CA ALA A 5 26.31 11.92 -16.93
C ALA A 5 26.17 10.98 -15.74
N ASN A 6 27.20 10.91 -14.89
CA ASN A 6 27.15 10.12 -13.66
C ASN A 6 26.10 10.75 -12.73
N VAL A 7 24.83 10.37 -12.88
CA VAL A 7 23.73 10.77 -12.00
C VAL A 7 23.73 9.83 -10.80
N GLN A 8 23.85 10.39 -9.60
CA GLN A 8 23.81 9.64 -8.35
C GLN A 8 22.67 10.13 -7.48
N ILE A 9 22.02 9.22 -6.76
CA ILE A 9 21.07 9.61 -5.70
C ILE A 9 21.88 10.19 -4.54
N SER A 10 21.59 11.43 -4.15
CA SER A 10 22.27 12.12 -3.05
C SER A 10 21.49 12.02 -1.74
N ASP A 11 20.16 11.99 -1.80
CA ASP A 11 19.30 11.87 -0.61
C ASP A 11 17.88 11.38 -0.97
N ILE A 12 17.14 10.88 0.02
CA ILE A 12 15.71 10.60 -0.08
C ILE A 12 15.01 11.06 1.18
N THR A 13 14.05 11.97 1.05
CA THR A 13 13.30 12.53 2.19
C THR A 13 11.80 12.32 2.05
N VAL A 14 11.07 12.40 3.17
CA VAL A 14 9.60 12.39 3.17
C VAL A 14 9.09 13.80 2.93
N ALA A 15 8.28 13.97 1.88
CA ALA A 15 7.65 15.23 1.53
C ALA A 15 6.34 15.46 2.29
N SER A 16 5.54 14.40 2.44
CA SER A 16 4.24 14.49 3.10
C SER A 16 3.71 13.15 3.62
N TYR A 17 2.76 13.24 4.55
CA TYR A 17 2.06 12.10 5.15
C TYR A 17 0.56 12.20 4.86
N THR A 18 -0.16 11.07 4.80
CA THR A 18 -1.62 11.00 4.83
C THR A 18 -2.16 11.34 6.23
N ASP A 19 -3.46 11.54 6.35
CA ASP A 19 -4.13 11.75 7.66
C ASP A 19 -4.02 10.54 8.61
N SER A 20 -3.54 9.41 8.11
CA SER A 20 -3.27 8.18 8.86
C SER A 20 -1.78 7.95 9.14
N ASP A 21 -0.97 9.01 9.06
CA ASP A 21 0.48 9.03 9.29
C ASP A 21 1.29 8.12 8.36
N ARG A 22 0.75 7.76 7.19
CA ARG A 22 1.48 7.02 6.18
C ARG A 22 2.21 7.99 5.28
N VAL A 23 3.44 7.68 4.90
CA VAL A 23 4.16 8.42 3.86
C VAL A 23 3.31 8.45 2.61
N ARG A 24 3.07 9.64 2.09
CA ARG A 24 2.30 9.88 0.87
C ARG A 24 3.23 10.13 -0.31
N GLU A 25 4.25 10.94 -0.08
CA GLU A 25 5.18 11.40 -1.12
C GLU A 25 6.60 11.48 -0.57
N LEU A 26 7.55 11.08 -1.41
CA LEU A 26 8.99 11.13 -1.18
C LEU A 26 9.62 12.11 -2.17
N LEU A 27 10.67 12.81 -1.74
CA LEU A 27 11.56 13.54 -2.63
C LEU A 27 12.84 12.73 -2.78
N ILE A 28 13.21 12.40 -4.02
CA ILE A 28 14.47 11.74 -4.35
C ILE A 28 15.38 12.80 -4.94
N TYR A 29 16.50 13.04 -4.29
CA TYR A 29 17.51 14.00 -4.72
C TYR A 29 18.58 13.29 -5.55
N PHE A 30 18.99 13.94 -6.64
CA PHE A 30 19.96 13.47 -7.59
C PHE A 30 21.03 14.53 -7.76
N TRP A 31 22.28 14.11 -7.78
CA TRP A 31 23.41 14.96 -8.12
C TRP A 31 24.01 14.55 -9.46
N SER A 32 24.39 15.55 -10.25
CA SER A 32 25.20 15.37 -11.46
C SER A 32 26.16 16.55 -11.64
N GLU A 33 27.32 16.30 -12.27
CA GLU A 33 28.30 17.35 -12.58
C GLU A 33 27.73 18.44 -13.49
N LYS A 34 26.79 18.10 -14.36
CA LYS A 34 26.26 19.00 -15.39
C LYS A 34 25.17 19.93 -14.87
N ASN A 35 24.26 19.40 -14.04
CA ASN A 35 23.06 20.11 -13.63
C ASN A 35 23.06 20.47 -12.12
N GLY A 36 24.03 19.98 -11.35
CA GLY A 36 24.01 20.11 -9.90
C GLY A 36 22.98 19.19 -9.26
N GLU A 37 22.37 19.66 -8.17
CA GLU A 37 21.33 18.91 -7.46
C GLU A 37 19.94 19.17 -8.05
N GLU A 38 19.23 18.10 -8.35
CA GLU A 38 17.82 18.11 -8.73
C GLU A 38 17.03 17.15 -7.83
N PHE A 39 15.71 17.30 -7.77
CA PHE A 39 14.87 16.32 -7.11
C PHE A 39 13.69 15.89 -7.98
N ARG A 40 13.08 14.74 -7.63
CA ARG A 40 11.81 14.27 -8.18
C ARG A 40 10.90 13.82 -7.05
N ALA A 41 9.62 14.18 -7.14
CA ALA A 41 8.60 13.68 -6.24
C ALA A 41 8.13 12.29 -6.69
N LEU A 42 7.99 11.36 -5.75
CA LEU A 42 7.49 10.02 -6.00
C LEU A 42 6.44 9.62 -4.97
N ASN A 43 5.31 9.12 -5.45
CA ASN A 43 4.28 8.56 -4.59
C ASN A 43 4.81 7.35 -3.81
N ALA A 44 4.52 7.28 -2.51
CA ALA A 44 5.03 6.21 -1.65
C ALA A 44 4.52 4.81 -2.02
N GLN A 45 3.33 4.68 -2.64
CA GLN A 45 2.85 3.39 -3.15
C GLN A 45 3.65 2.97 -4.38
N ALA A 46 3.95 3.89 -5.30
CA ALA A 46 4.80 3.60 -6.45
C ALA A 46 6.22 3.22 -6.00
N PHE A 47 6.77 3.95 -5.03
CA PHE A 47 8.03 3.57 -4.39
C PHE A 47 7.97 2.15 -3.81
N ARG A 48 6.92 1.84 -3.04
CA ARG A 48 6.70 0.52 -2.46
C ARG A 48 6.58 -0.58 -3.53
N GLU A 49 5.95 -0.29 -4.68
CA GLU A 49 5.82 -1.21 -5.81
C GLU A 49 7.17 -1.51 -6.46
N LEU A 50 8.02 -0.50 -6.66
CA LEU A 50 9.37 -0.66 -7.23
C LEU A 50 10.25 -1.63 -6.43
N PHE A 51 10.14 -1.63 -5.10
CA PHE A 51 10.90 -2.53 -4.21
C PHE A 51 10.17 -3.85 -3.92
N GLY A 52 8.90 -3.95 -4.32
CA GLY A 52 8.03 -5.09 -4.06
C GLY A 52 7.39 -5.09 -2.67
N PHE A 53 6.13 -5.51 -2.63
CA PHE A 53 5.28 -5.50 -1.43
C PHE A 53 5.77 -6.41 -0.29
N ASN A 54 6.67 -7.35 -0.57
CA ASN A 54 7.28 -8.23 0.43
C ASN A 54 8.43 -7.57 1.19
N ARG A 55 9.14 -6.62 0.55
CA ARG A 55 10.25 -5.89 1.18
C ARG A 55 9.75 -4.66 1.92
N ILE A 56 8.83 -3.92 1.32
CA ILE A 56 8.18 -2.77 1.94
C ILE A 56 6.73 -3.13 2.23
N LYS A 57 6.45 -3.49 3.50
CA LYS A 57 5.16 -4.06 3.91
C LYS A 57 4.03 -3.04 3.93
N SER A 58 4.31 -1.76 4.13
CA SER A 58 3.33 -0.68 4.18
C SER A 58 4.00 0.64 3.78
N THR A 59 3.22 1.71 3.61
CA THR A 59 3.72 3.08 3.49
C THR A 59 3.87 3.77 4.85
N TYR A 60 3.73 3.04 5.96
CA TYR A 60 3.94 3.56 7.30
C TYR A 60 5.39 3.27 7.73
N PHE A 61 6.31 4.12 7.30
CA PHE A 61 7.72 4.02 7.64
C PHE A 61 8.36 5.40 7.79
N THR A 62 9.52 5.40 8.44
CA THR A 62 10.51 6.46 8.43
C THR A 62 11.64 6.06 7.50
N ILE A 63 12.34 7.05 6.96
CA ILE A 63 13.42 6.87 5.98
C ILE A 63 14.71 7.45 6.53
N ASN A 64 15.81 6.72 6.37
CA ASN A 64 17.14 7.21 6.66
C ASN A 64 18.06 6.80 5.50
N PHE A 65 18.57 7.79 4.77
CA PHE A 65 19.50 7.58 3.68
C PHE A 65 20.92 7.88 4.17
N SER A 66 21.85 6.97 3.89
CA SER A 66 23.24 7.10 4.30
C SER A 66 24.18 6.49 3.26
N ALA A 67 25.48 6.65 3.47
CA ALA A 67 26.50 6.02 2.62
C ALA A 67 26.37 4.48 2.55
N ASN A 68 25.75 3.84 3.55
CA ASN A 68 25.54 2.39 3.60
C ASN A 68 24.24 1.95 2.90
N GLY A 69 23.51 2.90 2.30
CA GLY A 69 22.25 2.67 1.61
C GLY A 69 21.04 3.23 2.36
N LEU A 70 19.89 2.64 2.06
CA LEU A 70 18.58 3.10 2.50
C LEU A 70 18.02 2.21 3.62
N GLU A 71 17.78 2.80 4.78
CA GLU A 71 17.10 2.15 5.90
C GLU A 71 15.64 2.62 5.99
N LEU A 72 14.72 1.65 6.08
CA LEU A 72 13.29 1.89 6.25
C LEU A 72 12.81 1.22 7.54
N SER A 73 12.33 2.02 8.48
CA SER A 73 11.81 1.55 9.77
C SER A 73 10.33 1.89 9.91
N GLY A 74 9.48 0.89 10.04
CA GLY A 74 8.03 1.08 9.94
C GLY A 74 7.18 -0.06 10.50
N ARG A 75 5.86 0.08 10.38
CA ARG A 75 4.89 -0.87 10.93
C ARG A 75 3.72 -1.14 9.99
N GLY A 76 2.94 -2.17 10.33
CA GLY A 76 1.76 -2.56 9.56
C GLY A 76 2.09 -3.32 8.27
N HIS A 77 1.05 -3.90 7.68
CA HIS A 77 1.14 -4.71 6.47
C HIS A 77 -0.08 -4.43 5.59
N GLY A 78 0.15 -4.03 4.35
CA GLY A 78 -0.90 -3.73 3.39
C GLY A 78 -1.12 -2.23 3.11
N HIS A 79 -2.07 -1.98 2.20
CA HIS A 79 -2.35 -0.68 1.61
C HIS A 79 -3.00 0.32 2.59
N GLY A 80 -3.57 -0.14 3.71
CA GLY A 80 -4.09 0.73 4.76
C GLY A 80 -5.46 1.34 4.49
N VAL A 81 -6.26 0.72 3.63
CA VAL A 81 -7.62 1.17 3.28
C VAL A 81 -8.61 0.06 3.63
N GLY A 82 -9.79 0.43 4.15
CA GLY A 82 -10.86 -0.51 4.48
C GLY A 82 -10.58 -1.29 5.77
N MET A 83 -10.75 -2.60 5.72
CA MET A 83 -10.73 -3.46 6.91
C MET A 83 -9.32 -3.92 7.31
N CYS A 84 -8.93 -3.63 8.56
CA CYS A 84 -7.78 -4.28 9.18
C CYS A 84 -8.16 -5.70 9.61
N GLN A 85 -7.66 -6.71 8.91
CA GLN A 85 -7.98 -8.13 9.18
C GLN A 85 -7.62 -8.54 10.60
N THR A 86 -6.48 -8.08 11.13
CA THR A 86 -6.08 -8.36 12.52
C THR A 86 -7.06 -7.74 13.52
N GLY A 87 -7.48 -6.50 13.29
CA GLY A 87 -8.47 -5.83 14.13
C GLY A 87 -9.84 -6.52 14.07
N ALA A 88 -10.28 -6.90 12.87
CA ALA A 88 -11.51 -7.69 12.68
C ALA A 88 -11.46 -9.01 13.45
N ARG A 89 -10.33 -9.73 13.41
CA ARG A 89 -10.14 -10.98 14.18
C ARG A 89 -10.23 -10.75 15.69
N VAL A 90 -9.62 -9.68 16.20
CA VAL A 90 -9.71 -9.33 17.64
C VAL A 90 -11.13 -8.98 18.04
N MET A 91 -11.84 -8.19 17.23
CA MET A 91 -13.25 -7.88 17.48
C MET A 91 -14.12 -9.14 17.49
N ALA A 92 -13.92 -10.06 16.53
CA ALA A 92 -14.64 -11.33 16.49
C ALA A 92 -14.34 -12.21 17.71
N ALA A 93 -13.07 -12.28 18.13
CA ALA A 93 -12.66 -13.00 19.34
C ALA A 93 -13.26 -12.40 20.63
N ALA A 94 -13.53 -11.09 20.63
CA ALA A 94 -14.24 -10.40 21.70
C ALA A 94 -15.78 -10.52 21.61
N GLY A 95 -16.32 -11.30 20.66
CA GLY A 95 -17.75 -11.57 20.51
C GLY A 95 -18.52 -10.62 19.59
N ALA A 96 -17.84 -9.68 18.91
CA ALA A 96 -18.50 -8.81 17.94
C ALA A 96 -19.02 -9.61 16.73
N LYS A 97 -20.22 -9.28 16.24
CA LYS A 97 -20.77 -9.90 15.02
C LYS A 97 -20.09 -9.31 13.79
N PHE A 98 -20.14 -10.05 12.68
CA PHE A 98 -19.59 -9.57 11.39
C PHE A 98 -20.19 -8.22 10.97
N THR A 99 -21.46 -7.97 11.28
CA THR A 99 -22.16 -6.70 11.02
C THR A 99 -21.51 -5.53 11.76
N ASP A 100 -21.14 -5.72 13.02
CA ASP A 100 -20.52 -4.69 13.86
C ASP A 100 -19.09 -4.39 13.38
N ILE A 101 -18.36 -5.45 13.00
CA ILE A 101 -17.03 -5.35 12.41
C ILE A 101 -17.11 -4.56 11.10
N LEU A 102 -18.01 -4.91 10.19
CA LEU A 102 -18.15 -4.21 8.91
C LEU A 102 -18.56 -2.75 9.12
N LYS A 103 -19.53 -2.47 9.99
CA LYS A 103 -19.96 -1.10 10.30
C LYS A 103 -18.83 -0.25 10.90
N ARG A 104 -17.91 -0.85 11.65
CA ARG A 104 -16.72 -0.15 12.18
C ARG A 104 -15.76 0.31 11.08
N TYR A 105 -15.55 -0.52 10.04
CA TYR A 105 -14.62 -0.23 8.94
C TYR A 105 -15.29 0.50 7.76
N TYR A 106 -16.61 0.36 7.61
CA TYR A 106 -17.42 0.90 6.53
C TYR A 106 -18.71 1.51 7.10
N PRO A 107 -18.64 2.67 7.79
CA PRO A 107 -19.77 3.22 8.56
C PRO A 107 -20.98 3.60 7.71
N HIS A 108 -20.78 3.83 6.42
CA HIS A 108 -21.83 4.19 5.46
C HIS A 108 -22.21 3.05 4.51
N ALA A 109 -21.66 1.85 4.70
CA ALA A 109 -22.01 0.70 3.87
C ALA A 109 -23.31 0.04 4.37
N GLU A 110 -24.12 -0.40 3.41
CA GLU A 110 -25.32 -1.19 3.68
C GLU A 110 -25.09 -2.65 3.32
N LEU A 111 -25.65 -3.55 4.12
CA LEU A 111 -25.61 -4.98 3.86
C LEU A 111 -26.86 -5.39 3.08
N HIS A 112 -26.64 -5.91 1.87
CA HIS A 112 -27.69 -6.42 1.00
C HIS A 112 -27.49 -7.92 0.82
N GLN A 113 -28.56 -8.70 1.00
CA GLN A 113 -28.56 -10.09 0.57
C GLN A 113 -28.75 -10.10 -0.96
N PRO A 114 -27.84 -10.72 -1.73
CA PRO A 114 -28.05 -10.84 -3.16
C PRO A 114 -29.31 -11.68 -3.40
N ALA A 115 -30.15 -11.23 -4.33
CA ALA A 115 -31.27 -12.04 -4.80
C ALA A 115 -30.70 -13.35 -5.39
N VAL A 116 -31.13 -14.48 -4.85
CA VAL A 116 -30.81 -15.79 -5.43
C VAL A 116 -31.55 -15.87 -6.77
N ILE A 117 -30.84 -15.60 -7.86
CA ILE A 117 -31.33 -15.98 -9.18
C ILE A 117 -31.09 -17.49 -9.28
N ALA A 118 -32.16 -18.27 -9.17
CA ALA A 118 -32.10 -19.69 -9.40
C ALA A 118 -31.59 -19.91 -10.84
N PHE A 119 -30.32 -20.31 -10.97
CA PHE A 119 -29.81 -20.84 -12.21
C PHE A 119 -30.50 -22.20 -12.42
N GLU A 120 -31.56 -22.23 -13.23
CA GLU A 120 -32.05 -23.47 -13.79
C GLU A 120 -30.91 -24.10 -14.59
N ARG A 121 -30.29 -25.14 -14.01
CA ARG A 121 -29.42 -26.01 -14.78
C ARG A 121 -30.30 -26.71 -15.81
N LYS A 122 -30.23 -26.27 -17.08
CA LYS A 122 -30.73 -27.06 -18.21
C LYS A 122 -30.16 -28.48 -18.07
N GLY A 123 -31.06 -29.46 -18.04
CA GLY A 123 -30.79 -30.84 -17.69
C GLY A 123 -29.58 -31.43 -18.41
N THR A 124 -28.86 -32.27 -17.67
CA THR A 124 -27.86 -33.17 -18.25
C THR A 124 -28.53 -34.11 -19.25
N PRO A 125 -27.98 -34.33 -20.46
CA PRO A 125 -28.51 -35.37 -21.34
C PRO A 125 -28.27 -36.74 -20.69
N SER A 126 -29.33 -37.52 -20.52
CA SER A 126 -29.24 -38.95 -20.20
C SER A 126 -28.58 -39.65 -21.39
N ASN A 127 -27.41 -40.25 -21.17
CA ASN A 127 -26.74 -41.09 -22.17
C ASN A 127 -27.18 -42.56 -21.97
N PRO A 128 -27.42 -43.34 -23.04
CA PRO A 128 -27.84 -44.73 -22.95
C PRO A 128 -26.76 -45.68 -22.42
#